data_AF-A0A8S2R1R5-F1
#
_entry.id   AF-A0A8S2R1R5-F1
#
_cell.length_a   1.000
_cell.length_b   1.000
_cell.length_c   1.000
_cell.angle_alpha   90.00
_cell.angle_beta   90.00
_cell.angle_gamma   90.00
#
_symmetry.space_group_name_H-M   'P 1'
#
loop_
_entity.id
_entity.type
_entity.pdbx_description
1 polymer ?
#
loop_
_entity_poly.entity_id
_entity_poly.type
_entity_poly.pdbx_seq_one_letter_code
_entity_poly.pdbx_strand_id
1 'polypeptide(L)'
;MEYTSPTNRIVLDYPRAELTVLSIRYHVNGETLFARRLTSFLRENGFQSILEHVVPFKSVSNQVSKNEIIKNIRAETQGEGYVIEIIRPDDTSYLVKVKTNKYLQLHHCKNSVHSVRHLFENIINEQSDDLRSILQDDCSALERITKMEEQVRPKFNHMVQSIEQFYEQNKHLSRKEFAILSNNTPSMKQYMSLLMNLFSGKANDYKKFAIVHAKDMFGISGDDRAVPLVHNEEEEDRQ
;
A
#
# COMPACT_ATOMS: atom_id res chain seq x y z
N MET A 1 -15.40 17.77 -9.61
CA MET A 1 -16.14 17.09 -8.53
C MET A 1 -15.34 15.87 -8.11
N GLU A 2 -15.61 15.33 -6.92
CA GLU A 2 -15.01 14.09 -6.41
C GLU A 2 -16.12 13.10 -6.08
N TYR A 3 -16.05 11.87 -6.62
CA TYR A 3 -16.99 10.81 -6.28
C TYR A 3 -16.35 9.84 -5.28
N THR A 4 -16.94 9.73 -4.10
CA THR A 4 -16.44 8.90 -3.00
C THR A 4 -17.49 7.89 -2.59
N SER A 5 -17.14 6.62 -2.43
CA SER A 5 -18.08 5.58 -1.98
C SER A 5 -17.33 4.44 -1.26
N PRO A 6 -18.04 3.58 -0.50
CA PRO A 6 -17.43 2.38 0.08
C PRO A 6 -16.80 1.48 -0.98
N THR A 7 -17.41 1.43 -2.17
CA THR A 7 -16.95 0.63 -3.32
C THR A 7 -15.88 1.32 -4.18
N ASN A 8 -15.64 2.61 -3.97
CA ASN A 8 -14.62 3.41 -4.68
C ASN A 8 -13.52 3.89 -3.70
N ARG A 9 -13.10 3.00 -2.81
CA ARG A 9 -12.14 3.31 -1.75
C ARG A 9 -10.69 3.31 -2.25
N ILE A 10 -10.07 4.48 -2.29
CA ILE A 10 -8.63 4.61 -2.57
C ILE A 10 -7.81 4.37 -1.30
N VAL A 11 -7.99 5.17 -0.24
CA VAL A 11 -7.31 5.00 1.06
C VAL A 11 -8.31 5.21 2.20
N LEU A 12 -8.92 6.39 2.24
CA LEU A 12 -9.91 6.76 3.25
C LEU A 12 -11.19 5.94 3.07
N ASP A 13 -11.79 5.59 4.20
CA ASP A 13 -13.08 4.94 4.21
C ASP A 13 -14.21 5.97 4.11
N TYR A 14 -15.15 5.73 3.19
CA TYR A 14 -16.31 6.57 2.95
C TYR A 14 -17.56 5.73 3.18
N PRO A 15 -18.40 6.06 4.18
CA PRO A 15 -19.50 5.18 4.59
C PRO A 15 -20.65 5.13 3.58
N ARG A 16 -20.73 6.09 2.66
CA ARG A 16 -21.78 6.17 1.63
C ARG A 16 -21.25 6.80 0.35
N ALA A 17 -21.95 6.53 -0.75
CA ALA A 17 -21.66 7.14 -2.05
C ALA A 17 -22.08 8.61 -2.05
N GLU A 18 -21.16 9.51 -2.39
CA GLU A 18 -21.38 10.96 -2.46
C GLU A 18 -20.62 11.59 -3.62
N LEU A 19 -21.16 12.71 -4.11
CA LEU A 19 -20.50 13.56 -5.09
C LEU A 19 -20.24 14.93 -4.48
N THR A 20 -18.96 15.28 -4.33
CA THR A 20 -18.53 16.56 -3.74
C THR A 20 -18.10 17.53 -4.83
N VAL A 21 -18.62 18.76 -4.80
CA VAL A 21 -18.26 19.84 -5.73
C VAL A 21 -17.00 20.54 -5.26
N LEU A 22 -15.93 20.40 -6.05
CA LEU A 22 -14.61 20.97 -5.74
C LEU A 22 -14.41 22.38 -6.32
N SER A 23 -14.89 22.58 -7.54
CA SER A 23 -14.70 23.81 -8.31
C SER A 23 -15.62 23.88 -9.52
N ILE A 24 -15.79 25.09 -10.07
CA ILE A 24 -16.42 25.34 -11.37
C ILE A 24 -15.39 26.05 -12.26
N ARG A 25 -15.25 25.62 -13.51
CA ARG A 25 -14.33 26.23 -14.47
C ARG A 25 -15.09 26.82 -15.65
N TYR A 26 -14.85 28.08 -15.95
CA TYR A 26 -15.35 28.74 -17.16
C TYR A 26 -14.63 28.15 -18.38
N HIS A 27 -15.39 27.67 -19.37
CA HIS A 27 -14.81 27.12 -20.59
C HIS A 27 -14.19 28.18 -21.50
N VAL A 28 -14.65 29.44 -21.41
CA VAL A 28 -14.23 30.52 -22.31
C VAL A 28 -12.83 31.04 -21.97
N ASN A 29 -12.58 31.35 -20.70
CA ASN A 29 -11.31 31.95 -20.24
C ASN A 29 -10.47 30.98 -19.38
N GLY A 30 -11.00 29.80 -19.05
CA GLY A 30 -10.33 28.82 -18.22
C GLY A 30 -10.27 29.17 -16.73
N GLU A 31 -10.87 30.29 -16.30
CA GLU A 31 -10.93 30.72 -14.91
C GLU A 31 -11.66 29.68 -14.06
N THR A 32 -11.13 29.39 -12.88
CA THR A 32 -11.73 28.40 -11.97
C THR A 32 -12.14 29.06 -10.67
N LEU A 33 -13.38 28.84 -10.27
CA LEU A 33 -13.95 29.27 -9.01
C LEU A 33 -13.74 28.18 -7.95
N PHE A 34 -13.11 28.56 -6.85
CA PHE A 34 -12.89 27.72 -5.68
C PHE A 34 -13.51 28.36 -4.42
N ALA A 35 -13.70 27.55 -3.39
CA ALA A 35 -13.96 28.00 -2.02
C ALA A 35 -15.00 29.14 -1.94
N ARG A 36 -14.63 30.30 -1.40
CA ARG A 36 -15.53 31.44 -1.23
C ARG A 36 -16.12 31.92 -2.55
N ARG A 37 -15.31 32.03 -3.61
CA ARG A 37 -15.76 32.51 -4.93
C ARG A 37 -16.81 31.57 -5.53
N LEU A 38 -16.60 30.26 -5.39
CA LEU A 38 -17.58 29.25 -5.79
C LEU A 38 -18.89 29.38 -5.01
N THR A 39 -18.81 29.47 -3.68
CA THR A 39 -20.03 29.56 -2.85
C THR A 39 -20.82 30.84 -3.07
N SER A 40 -20.14 31.98 -3.28
CA SER A 40 -20.79 33.25 -3.63
C SER A 40 -21.52 33.13 -4.97
N PHE A 41 -20.83 32.62 -6.00
CA PHE A 41 -21.42 32.41 -7.31
C PHE A 41 -22.67 31.52 -7.26
N LEU A 42 -22.60 30.38 -6.57
CA LEU A 42 -23.73 29.46 -6.45
C LEU A 42 -24.93 30.11 -5.74
N ARG A 43 -24.68 30.88 -4.67
CA ARG A 43 -25.74 31.57 -3.91
C ARG A 43 -26.39 32.67 -4.73
N GLU A 44 -25.59 33.52 -5.36
CA GLU A 44 -26.07 34.66 -6.17
C GLU A 44 -26.90 34.20 -7.37
N ASN A 45 -26.63 32.99 -7.88
CA ASN A 45 -27.34 32.42 -9.02
C ASN A 45 -28.41 31.38 -8.64
N GLY A 46 -28.77 31.27 -7.35
CA GLY A 46 -29.90 30.44 -6.89
C GLY A 46 -29.66 28.92 -6.86
N PHE A 47 -28.41 28.46 -6.92
CA PHE A 47 -28.04 27.04 -6.88
C PHE A 47 -27.91 26.49 -5.45
N GLN A 48 -28.95 26.69 -4.64
CA GLN A 48 -28.92 26.37 -3.21
C GLN A 48 -28.68 24.88 -2.94
N SER A 49 -29.27 23.98 -3.74
CA SER A 49 -29.09 22.53 -3.59
C SER A 49 -27.64 22.09 -3.81
N ILE A 50 -26.86 22.81 -4.62
CA ILE A 50 -25.45 22.47 -4.89
C ILE A 50 -24.55 22.90 -3.72
N LEU A 51 -24.93 23.95 -2.97
CA LEU A 51 -24.12 24.47 -1.87
C LEU A 51 -23.85 23.43 -0.78
N GLU A 52 -24.81 22.55 -0.50
CA GLU A 52 -24.68 21.47 0.49
C GLU A 52 -23.65 20.41 0.07
N HIS A 53 -23.31 20.36 -1.22
CA HIS A 53 -22.33 19.43 -1.78
C HIS A 53 -20.97 20.06 -2.04
N VAL A 54 -20.78 21.36 -1.76
CA VAL A 54 -19.49 22.02 -1.95
C VAL A 54 -18.48 21.55 -0.90
N VAL A 55 -17.25 21.27 -1.34
CA VAL A 55 -16.16 20.88 -0.44
C VAL A 55 -15.96 21.94 0.66
N PRO A 56 -15.87 21.53 1.95
CA PRO A 56 -15.57 22.45 3.03
C PRO A 56 -14.23 23.15 2.81
N PHE A 57 -14.16 24.43 3.12
CA PHE A 57 -12.93 25.21 3.02
C PHE A 57 -12.74 26.08 4.26
N LYS A 58 -11.48 26.46 4.50
CA LYS A 58 -11.09 27.40 5.56
C LYS A 58 -10.19 28.46 4.96
N SER A 59 -10.44 29.72 5.31
CA SER A 59 -9.51 30.81 5.02
C SER A 59 -8.37 30.78 6.04
N VAL A 60 -7.14 30.87 5.57
CA VAL A 60 -5.97 30.94 6.43
C VAL A 60 -5.50 32.39 6.51
N SER A 61 -5.18 32.85 7.73
CA SER A 61 -4.67 34.21 7.94
C SER A 61 -3.28 34.39 7.31
N ASN A 62 -3.04 35.57 6.75
CA ASN A 62 -1.73 35.96 6.19
C ASN A 62 -0.61 36.06 7.24
N GLN A 63 -0.95 35.98 8.54
CA GLN A 63 0.01 36.02 9.65
C GLN A 63 0.67 34.66 9.93
N VAL A 64 0.12 33.56 9.42
CA VAL A 64 0.68 32.22 9.62
C VAL A 64 1.70 31.92 8.52
N SER A 65 2.90 31.47 8.90
CA SER A 65 3.91 31.12 7.91
C SER A 65 3.50 29.91 7.07
N LYS A 66 3.87 29.89 5.79
CA LYS A 66 3.60 28.75 4.87
C LYS A 66 4.11 27.42 5.45
N ASN A 67 5.28 27.44 6.07
CA ASN A 67 5.90 26.25 6.66
C ASN A 67 5.10 25.71 7.84
N GLU A 68 4.53 26.59 8.66
CA GLU A 68 3.68 26.20 9.78
C GLU A 68 2.37 25.59 9.31
N ILE A 69 1.73 26.16 8.28
CA ILE A 69 0.53 25.57 7.64
C ILE A 69 0.83 24.14 7.16
N ILE A 70 1.94 23.97 6.41
CA ILE A 70 2.33 22.66 5.90
C ILE A 70 2.62 21.69 7.06
N LYS A 71 3.37 22.12 8.07
CA LYS A 71 3.70 21.29 9.24
C LYS A 71 2.45 20.82 9.98
N ASN A 72 1.48 21.72 10.17
CA ASN A 72 0.22 21.41 10.86
C ASN A 72 -0.60 20.39 10.07
N ILE A 73 -0.79 20.61 8.76
CA ILE A 73 -1.48 19.65 7.87
C ILE A 73 -0.79 18.28 7.90
N ARG A 74 0.54 18.26 7.85
CA ARG A 74 1.32 17.00 7.86
C ARG A 74 1.15 16.21 9.16
N ALA A 75 0.93 16.91 10.28
CA ALA A 75 0.74 16.32 11.60
C ALA A 75 -0.70 15.85 11.87
N GLU A 76 -1.68 16.21 11.03
CA GLU A 76 -3.07 15.74 11.19
C GLU A 76 -3.15 14.20 11.06
N THR A 77 -3.97 13.59 11.91
CA THR A 77 -4.16 12.13 11.99
C THR A 77 -5.40 11.63 11.25
N GLN A 78 -6.16 12.53 10.65
CA GLN A 78 -7.40 12.24 9.93
C GLN A 78 -7.39 12.96 8.57
N GLY A 79 -8.11 12.38 7.61
CA GLY A 79 -8.23 12.93 6.27
C GLY A 79 -6.98 12.75 5.41
N GLU A 80 -7.14 13.04 4.13
CA GLU A 80 -6.10 12.92 3.12
C GLU A 80 -5.15 14.12 3.14
N GLY A 81 -5.70 15.30 3.46
CA GLY A 81 -5.02 16.59 3.48
C GLY A 81 -5.83 17.63 2.72
N TYR A 82 -5.14 18.64 2.19
CA TYR A 82 -5.79 19.83 1.63
C TYR A 82 -5.26 20.15 0.23
N VAL A 83 -6.12 20.80 -0.54
CA VAL A 83 -5.73 21.58 -1.71
C VAL A 83 -5.73 23.04 -1.31
N ILE A 84 -4.58 23.68 -1.39
CA ILE A 84 -4.38 25.07 -0.97
C ILE A 84 -4.35 25.94 -2.22
N GLU A 85 -5.26 26.89 -2.30
CA GLU A 85 -5.21 27.96 -3.29
C GLU A 85 -4.30 29.08 -2.78
N ILE A 86 -3.26 29.41 -3.55
CA ILE A 86 -2.37 30.53 -3.28
C ILE A 86 -2.71 31.65 -4.24
N ILE A 87 -3.33 32.71 -3.70
CA ILE A 87 -3.68 33.93 -4.44
C ILE A 87 -2.47 34.86 -4.44
N ARG A 88 -2.09 35.33 -5.62
CA ARG A 88 -1.00 36.29 -5.83
C ARG A 88 -1.53 37.72 -5.79
N PRO A 89 -0.64 38.73 -5.65
CA PRO A 89 -1.04 40.15 -5.66
C PRO A 89 -1.71 40.62 -6.94
N ASP A 90 -1.52 39.90 -8.06
CA ASP A 90 -2.13 40.18 -9.37
C ASP A 90 -3.48 39.45 -9.56
N ASP A 91 -4.09 38.98 -8.48
CA ASP A 91 -5.32 38.17 -8.44
C ASP A 91 -5.25 36.84 -9.19
N THR A 92 -4.09 36.43 -9.70
CA THR A 92 -3.89 35.07 -10.21
C THR A 92 -3.72 34.08 -9.07
N SER A 93 -4.15 32.82 -9.26
CA SER A 93 -3.97 31.78 -8.25
C SER A 93 -3.40 30.49 -8.82
N TYR A 94 -2.76 29.69 -7.96
CA TYR A 94 -2.34 28.33 -8.27
C TYR A 94 -2.62 27.41 -7.07
N LEU A 95 -2.73 26.12 -7.35
CA LEU A 95 -3.07 25.12 -6.36
C LEU A 95 -1.85 24.31 -5.92
N VAL A 96 -1.75 24.03 -4.63
CA VAL A 96 -0.76 23.11 -4.05
C VAL A 96 -1.49 22.06 -3.23
N LYS A 97 -1.14 20.78 -3.44
CA LYS A 97 -1.68 19.67 -2.63
C LYS A 97 -0.72 19.41 -1.48
N VAL A 98 -1.25 19.35 -0.26
CA VAL A 98 -0.49 18.95 0.94
C VAL A 98 -1.24 17.81 1.59
N LYS A 99 -0.60 16.64 1.64
CA LYS A 99 -1.19 15.42 2.22
C LYS A 99 -0.77 15.23 3.67
N THR A 100 -1.58 14.59 4.49
CA THR A 100 -1.16 14.22 5.86
C THR A 100 -0.06 13.15 5.80
N ASN A 101 0.81 13.08 6.81
CA ASN A 101 1.83 12.01 6.86
C ASN A 101 1.18 10.64 6.99
N LYS A 102 0.11 10.54 7.79
CA LYS A 102 -0.65 9.30 7.96
C LYS A 102 -1.25 8.82 6.63
N TYR A 103 -1.86 9.71 5.84
CA TYR A 103 -2.39 9.33 4.52
C TYR A 103 -1.30 8.82 3.57
N LEU A 104 -0.15 9.49 3.52
CA LEU A 104 0.96 9.04 2.68
C LEU A 104 1.49 7.67 3.10
N GLN A 105 1.60 7.42 4.40
CA GLN A 105 2.01 6.13 4.95
C GLN A 105 0.99 5.05 4.58
N LEU A 106 -0.30 5.28 4.83
CA LEU A 106 -1.37 4.35 4.46
C LEU A 106 -1.39 4.04 2.97
N HIS A 107 -1.28 5.07 2.12
CA HIS A 107 -1.24 4.90 0.66
C HIS A 107 -0.04 4.06 0.22
N HIS A 108 1.14 4.31 0.79
CA HIS A 108 2.33 3.51 0.50
C HIS A 108 2.17 2.05 0.95
N CYS A 109 1.74 1.83 2.20
CA CYS A 109 1.53 0.49 2.75
C CYS A 109 0.47 -0.30 1.99
N LYS A 110 -0.64 0.34 1.59
CA LYS A 110 -1.69 -0.29 0.79
C LYS A 110 -1.15 -0.79 -0.55
N ASN A 111 -0.29 -0.02 -1.22
CA ASN A 111 0.38 -0.48 -2.43
C ASN A 111 1.28 -1.70 -2.17
N SER A 112 1.98 -1.73 -1.02
CA SER A 112 2.80 -2.88 -0.62
C SER A 112 1.97 -4.14 -0.37
N VAL A 113 0.78 -4.03 0.21
CA VAL A 113 -0.13 -5.18 0.45
C VAL A 113 -0.83 -5.64 -0.82
N HIS A 114 -1.08 -4.73 -1.77
CA HIS A 114 -1.71 -5.10 -3.04
C HIS A 114 -0.78 -5.82 -4.00
N SER A 115 0.52 -5.57 -3.93
CA SER A 115 1.52 -6.35 -4.64
C SER A 115 1.82 -7.64 -3.89
N VAL A 116 1.47 -8.77 -4.49
CA VAL A 116 1.78 -10.12 -4.00
C VAL A 116 3.27 -10.27 -3.68
N ARG A 117 4.12 -9.72 -4.56
CA ARG A 117 5.58 -9.73 -4.41
C ARG A 117 6.06 -8.90 -3.22
N HIS A 118 5.60 -7.66 -3.09
CA HIS A 118 6.03 -6.81 -1.97
C HIS A 118 5.50 -7.31 -0.63
N LEU A 119 4.27 -7.84 -0.58
CA LEU A 119 3.72 -8.43 0.63
C LEU A 119 4.55 -9.65 1.07
N PHE A 120 4.92 -10.53 0.13
CA PHE A 120 5.83 -11.65 0.40
C PHE A 120 7.17 -11.17 0.98
N GLU A 121 7.80 -10.16 0.38
CA GLU A 121 9.07 -9.61 0.86
C GLU A 121 8.94 -9.04 2.28
N ASN A 122 7.86 -8.31 2.58
CA ASN A 122 7.61 -7.79 3.93
C ASN A 122 7.44 -8.93 4.95
N ILE A 123 6.77 -10.03 4.59
CA ILE A 123 6.59 -11.18 5.48
C ILE A 123 7.93 -11.89 5.75
N ILE A 124 8.73 -12.16 4.71
CA ILE A 124 10.06 -12.77 4.86
C ILE A 124 10.99 -11.89 5.69
N ASN A 125 10.86 -10.57 5.58
CA ASN A 125 11.62 -9.61 6.36
C ASN A 125 11.04 -9.35 7.77
N GLU A 126 9.96 -10.03 8.17
CA GLU A 126 9.29 -9.87 9.47
C GLU A 126 8.74 -8.45 9.71
N GLN A 127 8.32 -7.77 8.64
CA GLN A 127 7.76 -6.41 8.65
C GLN A 127 6.23 -6.40 8.52
N SER A 128 5.59 -7.57 8.50
CA SER A 128 4.13 -7.69 8.36
C SER A 128 3.36 -7.16 9.58
N ASP A 129 3.94 -7.18 10.77
CA ASP A 129 3.32 -6.64 11.99
C ASP A 129 3.20 -5.11 11.95
N ASP A 130 4.21 -4.41 11.41
CA ASP A 130 4.15 -2.97 11.17
C ASP A 130 3.05 -2.63 10.16
N LEU A 131 2.92 -3.43 9.09
CA LEU A 131 1.84 -3.27 8.12
C LEU A 131 0.46 -3.47 8.76
N ARG A 132 0.30 -4.46 9.65
CA ARG A 132 -0.95 -4.68 10.40
C ARG A 132 -1.28 -3.49 11.30
N SER A 133 -0.29 -2.94 12.00
CA SER A 133 -0.51 -1.78 12.87
C SER A 133 -0.95 -0.54 12.07
N ILE A 134 -0.35 -0.33 10.89
CA ILE A 134 -0.70 0.80 10.03
C ILE A 134 -2.08 0.59 9.39
N LEU A 135 -2.41 -0.63 8.99
CA LEU A 135 -3.64 -0.99 8.26
C LEU A 135 -4.72 -1.60 9.18
N GLN A 136 -4.67 -1.30 10.47
CA GLN A 136 -5.59 -1.84 11.48
C GLN A 136 -7.09 -1.61 11.14
N ASP A 137 -7.39 -0.53 10.40
CA ASP A 137 -8.74 -0.13 10.00
C ASP A 137 -9.13 -0.65 8.58
N ASP A 138 -8.28 -1.45 7.94
CA ASP A 138 -8.52 -2.03 6.61
C ASP A 138 -8.62 -3.56 6.71
N CYS A 139 -9.83 -4.05 7.02
CA CYS A 139 -10.10 -5.49 7.18
C CYS A 139 -9.68 -6.31 5.95
N SER A 140 -9.85 -5.78 4.73
CA SER A 140 -9.48 -6.48 3.50
C SER A 140 -7.96 -6.62 3.40
N ALA A 141 -7.20 -5.58 3.74
CA ALA A 141 -5.75 -5.65 3.78
C ALA A 141 -5.25 -6.62 4.87
N LEU A 142 -5.85 -6.60 6.06
CA LEU A 142 -5.50 -7.52 7.16
C LEU A 142 -5.75 -9.00 6.80
N GLU A 143 -6.85 -9.29 6.10
CA GLU A 143 -7.14 -10.64 5.62
C GLU A 143 -6.11 -11.10 4.59
N ARG A 144 -5.72 -10.23 3.65
CA ARG A 144 -4.66 -10.51 2.67
C ARG A 144 -3.31 -10.80 3.34
N ILE A 145 -2.92 -9.99 4.33
CA ILE A 145 -1.69 -10.22 5.11
C ILE A 145 -1.76 -11.61 5.76
N THR A 146 -2.87 -11.91 6.44
CA THR A 146 -3.06 -13.19 7.15
C THR A 146 -2.94 -14.39 6.20
N LYS A 147 -3.65 -14.39 5.08
CA LYS A 147 -3.59 -15.47 4.08
C LYS A 147 -2.17 -15.68 3.54
N MET A 148 -1.45 -14.60 3.25
CA MET A 148 -0.08 -14.70 2.75
C MET A 148 0.87 -15.24 3.83
N GLU A 149 0.70 -14.83 5.09
CA GLU A 149 1.51 -15.34 6.21
C GLU A 149 1.31 -16.85 6.42
N GLU A 150 0.06 -17.31 6.41
CA GLU A 150 -0.28 -18.73 6.52
C GLU A 150 0.31 -19.55 5.37
N GLN A 151 0.40 -18.99 4.16
CA GLN A 151 1.03 -19.64 3.02
C GLN A 151 2.56 -19.66 3.11
N VAL A 152 3.18 -18.58 3.56
CA VAL A 152 4.63 -18.35 3.43
C VAL A 152 5.41 -18.83 4.65
N ARG A 153 4.95 -18.50 5.88
CA ARG A 153 5.70 -18.78 7.12
C ARG A 153 5.98 -20.27 7.29
N PRO A 154 5.03 -21.21 7.10
CA PRO A 154 5.32 -22.65 7.26
C PRO A 154 6.36 -23.15 6.26
N LYS A 155 6.27 -22.71 4.99
CA LYS A 155 7.23 -23.09 3.93
C LYS A 155 8.64 -22.57 4.22
N PHE A 156 8.75 -21.32 4.67
CA PHE A 156 10.02 -20.71 5.02
C PHE A 156 10.65 -21.40 6.23
N ASN A 157 9.88 -21.62 7.30
CA ASN A 157 10.35 -22.31 8.50
C ASN A 157 10.79 -23.74 8.20
N HIS A 158 10.00 -24.46 7.40
CA HIS A 158 10.34 -25.82 6.97
C HIS A 158 11.63 -25.84 6.14
N MET A 159 11.83 -24.88 5.23
CA MET A 159 13.08 -24.74 4.46
C MET A 159 14.27 -24.58 5.39
N VAL A 160 14.24 -23.60 6.30
CA VAL A 160 15.34 -23.33 7.24
C VAL A 160 15.61 -24.56 8.10
N GLN A 161 14.57 -25.15 8.71
CA GLN A 161 14.70 -26.33 9.54
C GLN A 161 15.32 -27.51 8.78
N SER A 162 14.89 -27.76 7.54
CA SER A 162 15.40 -28.87 6.73
C SER A 162 16.89 -28.71 6.42
N ILE A 163 17.33 -27.48 6.11
CA ILE A 163 18.73 -27.18 5.79
C ILE A 163 19.61 -27.35 7.04
N GLU A 164 19.20 -26.77 8.17
CA GLU A 164 19.95 -26.84 9.43
C GLU A 164 20.03 -28.27 9.95
N GLN A 165 18.91 -29.01 9.91
CA GLN A 165 18.89 -30.42 10.32
C GLN A 165 19.78 -31.30 9.42
N PHE A 166 19.74 -31.09 8.11
CA PHE A 166 20.59 -31.82 7.17
C PHE A 166 22.07 -31.52 7.41
N TYR A 167 22.42 -30.26 7.67
CA TYR A 167 23.79 -29.88 8.04
C TYR A 167 24.22 -30.56 9.35
N GLU A 168 23.43 -30.43 10.42
CA GLU A 168 23.77 -30.98 11.74
C GLU A 168 23.99 -32.50 11.73
N GLN A 169 23.18 -33.23 10.96
CA GLN A 169 23.32 -34.69 10.81
C GLN A 169 24.57 -35.09 10.04
N ASN A 170 25.06 -34.24 9.12
CA ASN A 170 26.10 -34.60 8.15
C ASN A 170 27.39 -33.77 8.27
N LYS A 171 27.49 -32.83 9.22
CA LYS A 171 28.65 -31.93 9.39
C LYS A 171 29.97 -32.63 9.71
N HIS A 172 29.91 -33.90 10.13
CA HIS A 172 31.08 -34.72 10.42
C HIS A 172 31.75 -35.30 9.16
N LEU A 173 31.06 -35.29 8.01
CA LEU A 173 31.60 -35.76 6.74
C LEU A 173 32.72 -34.85 6.24
N SER A 174 33.59 -35.37 5.36
CA SER A 174 34.51 -34.50 4.63
C SER A 174 33.73 -33.58 3.69
N ARG A 175 34.32 -32.42 3.34
CA ARG A 175 33.71 -31.45 2.42
C ARG A 175 33.24 -32.08 1.10
N LYS A 176 34.03 -33.03 0.56
CA LYS A 176 33.73 -33.71 -0.70
C LYS A 176 32.54 -34.65 -0.54
N GLU A 177 32.52 -35.45 0.52
CA GLU A 177 31.40 -36.37 0.82
C GLU A 177 30.11 -35.61 1.08
N PHE A 178 30.17 -34.53 1.86
CA PHE A 178 29.02 -33.67 2.14
C PHE A 178 28.43 -33.05 0.86
N ALA A 179 29.28 -32.55 -0.05
CA ALA A 179 28.82 -31.99 -1.32
C ALA A 179 28.16 -33.04 -2.23
N ILE A 180 28.73 -34.25 -2.29
CA ILE A 180 28.16 -35.37 -3.04
C ILE A 180 26.79 -35.77 -2.46
N LEU A 181 26.70 -35.93 -1.14
CA LEU A 181 25.47 -36.28 -0.46
C LEU A 181 24.38 -35.22 -0.67
N SER A 182 24.72 -33.94 -0.51
CA SER A 182 23.81 -32.81 -0.73
C SER A 182 23.27 -32.77 -2.17
N ASN A 183 24.11 -33.07 -3.16
CA ASN A 183 23.74 -33.02 -4.57
C ASN A 183 22.89 -34.24 -4.99
N ASN A 184 23.16 -35.39 -4.37
CA ASN A 184 22.41 -36.63 -4.62
C ASN A 184 21.08 -36.69 -3.85
N THR A 185 20.85 -35.79 -2.89
CA THR A 185 19.59 -35.67 -2.14
C THR A 185 18.68 -34.66 -2.86
N PRO A 186 17.62 -35.09 -3.57
CA PRO A 186 16.85 -34.19 -4.45
C PRO A 186 16.23 -32.99 -3.74
N SER A 187 15.73 -33.18 -2.51
CA SER A 187 15.14 -32.11 -1.69
C SER A 187 16.15 -31.07 -1.22
N MET A 188 17.43 -31.43 -1.14
CA MET A 188 18.53 -30.57 -0.66
C MET A 188 19.34 -29.94 -1.78
N LYS A 189 19.32 -30.55 -2.98
CA LYS A 189 20.10 -30.08 -4.13
C LYS A 189 19.88 -28.60 -4.45
N GLN A 190 18.64 -28.12 -4.32
CA GLN A 190 18.29 -26.72 -4.53
C GLN A 190 18.90 -25.75 -3.49
N TYR A 191 19.30 -26.24 -2.31
CA TYR A 191 19.89 -25.47 -1.22
C TYR A 191 21.42 -25.57 -1.17
N MET A 192 22.05 -26.08 -2.23
CA MET A 192 23.49 -26.34 -2.28
C MET A 192 24.34 -25.13 -1.85
N SER A 193 24.00 -23.91 -2.29
CA SER A 193 24.73 -22.70 -1.92
C SER A 193 24.70 -22.43 -0.41
N LEU A 194 23.54 -22.62 0.22
CA LEU A 194 23.35 -22.42 1.67
C LEU A 194 24.03 -23.53 2.48
N LEU A 195 23.94 -24.78 2.04
CA LEU A 195 24.58 -25.93 2.68
C LEU A 195 26.10 -25.81 2.67
N MET A 196 26.69 -25.39 1.54
CA MET A 196 28.14 -25.22 1.45
C MET A 196 28.66 -24.02 2.25
N ASN A 197 27.83 -22.99 2.44
CA ASN A 197 28.15 -21.89 3.34
C ASN A 197 28.23 -22.35 4.80
N LEU A 198 27.22 -23.10 5.29
CA LEU A 198 27.24 -23.70 6.63
C LEU A 198 28.49 -24.57 6.83
N PHE A 199 28.78 -25.44 5.86
CA PHE A 199 29.96 -26.30 5.92
C PHE A 199 31.27 -25.52 5.98
N SER A 200 31.32 -24.35 5.35
CA SER A 200 32.49 -23.46 5.35
C SER A 200 32.52 -22.49 6.55
N GLY A 201 31.56 -22.58 7.48
CA GLY A 201 31.44 -21.66 8.62
C GLY A 201 31.01 -20.23 8.24
N LYS A 202 30.40 -20.05 7.07
CA LYS A 202 29.89 -18.74 6.61
C LYS A 202 28.43 -18.55 7.04
N ALA A 203 28.08 -17.32 7.42
CA ALA A 203 26.71 -16.97 7.74
C ALA A 203 25.80 -17.08 6.50
N ASN A 204 24.62 -17.65 6.69
CA ASN A 204 23.58 -17.72 5.66
C ASN A 204 22.61 -16.54 5.76
N ASP A 205 22.17 -16.09 4.58
CA ASP A 205 21.04 -15.16 4.44
C ASP A 205 19.85 -15.91 3.84
N TYR A 206 19.13 -16.63 4.70
CA TYR A 206 17.96 -17.42 4.31
C TYR A 206 16.85 -16.54 3.74
N LYS A 207 16.68 -15.32 4.28
CA LYS A 207 15.68 -14.35 3.84
C LYS A 207 15.94 -13.96 2.40
N LYS A 208 17.17 -13.54 2.08
CA LYS A 208 17.56 -13.17 0.70
C LYS A 208 17.43 -14.33 -0.27
N PHE A 209 17.79 -15.54 0.15
CA PHE A 209 17.60 -16.73 -0.69
C PHE A 209 16.11 -16.96 -1.01
N ALA A 210 15.23 -16.92 0.00
CA ALA A 210 13.79 -17.07 -0.20
C ALA A 210 13.21 -15.97 -1.11
N ILE A 211 13.70 -14.73 -0.99
CA ILE A 211 13.32 -13.60 -1.85
C ILE A 211 13.70 -13.83 -3.31
N VAL A 212 14.90 -14.34 -3.59
CA VAL A 212 15.35 -14.65 -4.95
C VAL A 212 14.55 -15.80 -5.55
N HIS A 213 14.22 -16.82 -4.76
CA HIS A 213 13.53 -18.03 -5.20
C HIS A 213 12.01 -18.03 -4.93
N ALA A 214 11.40 -16.85 -4.77
CA ALA A 214 10.00 -16.75 -4.39
C ALA A 214 9.03 -17.44 -5.36
N LYS A 215 9.31 -17.36 -6.68
CA LYS A 215 8.49 -18.00 -7.70
C LYS A 215 8.53 -19.53 -7.56
N ASP A 216 9.73 -20.10 -7.54
CA ASP A 216 9.92 -21.54 -7.61
C ASP A 216 9.54 -22.24 -6.30
N MET A 217 9.79 -21.59 -5.15
CA MET A 217 9.57 -22.19 -3.84
C MET A 217 8.21 -21.83 -3.21
N PHE A 218 7.70 -20.64 -3.49
CA PHE A 218 6.50 -20.11 -2.83
C PHE A 218 5.33 -19.88 -3.79
N GLY A 219 5.56 -19.98 -5.11
CA GLY A 219 4.55 -19.68 -6.13
C GLY A 219 4.30 -18.19 -6.31
N ILE A 220 5.24 -17.33 -5.89
CA ILE A 220 5.09 -15.86 -5.87
C ILE A 220 5.76 -15.29 -7.13
N SER A 221 4.97 -14.98 -8.15
CA SER A 221 5.41 -14.26 -9.36
C SER A 221 5.37 -12.74 -9.18
N GLY A 222 6.30 -12.04 -9.85
CA GLY A 222 6.39 -10.58 -9.81
C GLY A 222 5.37 -9.83 -10.68
N ASP A 223 4.44 -10.52 -11.33
CA ASP A 223 3.60 -9.94 -12.40
C ASP A 223 2.09 -9.91 -12.09
N ASP A 224 1.71 -9.98 -10.82
CA ASP A 224 0.31 -9.79 -10.44
C ASP A 224 0.02 -8.30 -10.30
N ARG A 225 -0.22 -7.64 -11.45
CA ARG A 225 -1.13 -6.48 -11.45
C ARG A 225 -2.45 -6.99 -10.91
N ALA A 226 -2.87 -6.45 -9.77
CA ALA A 226 -4.15 -6.64 -9.10
C ALA A 226 -5.13 -7.55 -9.86
N VAL A 227 -5.32 -8.78 -9.39
CA VAL A 227 -6.49 -9.58 -9.76
C VAL A 227 -7.71 -8.67 -9.50
N PRO A 228 -8.49 -8.30 -10.53
CA PRO A 228 -9.72 -7.56 -10.32
C PRO A 228 -10.60 -8.39 -9.39
N LEU A 229 -11.28 -7.74 -8.44
CA LEU A 229 -12.38 -8.37 -7.74
C LEU A 229 -13.42 -8.74 -8.82
N VAL A 230 -13.42 -10.00 -9.25
CA VAL A 230 -14.49 -10.56 -10.06
C VAL A 230 -15.68 -10.64 -9.12
N HIS A 231 -16.58 -9.67 -9.23
CA HIS A 231 -17.94 -9.87 -8.75
C HIS A 231 -18.54 -10.99 -9.60
N ASN A 232 -18.70 -12.16 -9.00
CA ASN A 232 -19.63 -13.16 -9.51
C ASN A 232 -21.02 -12.54 -9.36
N GLU A 233 -21.55 -11.99 -10.45
CA GLU A 233 -22.99 -11.92 -10.63
C GLU A 233 -23.43 -13.37 -10.85
N GLU A 234 -23.95 -14.00 -9.79
CA GLU A 234 -24.68 -15.25 -9.91
C GLU A 234 -25.94 -14.95 -10.73
N GLU A 235 -25.96 -15.49 -11.96
CA GLU A 235 -27.16 -15.86 -12.66
C GLU A 235 -27.97 -16.83 -11.78
N GLU A 236 -29.02 -16.35 -11.12
CA GLU A 236 -30.14 -17.19 -10.72
C GLU A 236 -31.33 -16.94 -11.65
N ASP A 237 -31.35 -17.78 -12.68
CA ASP A 237 -32.50 -18.51 -13.20
C ASP A 237 -33.92 -17.97 -12.95
N ARG A 238 -34.57 -17.62 -14.08
CA ARG A 238 -35.78 -18.28 -14.59
C ARG A 238 -36.77 -18.82 -13.54
N GLN A 239 -37.84 -18.06 -13.33
CA GLN A 239 -39.23 -18.52 -13.57
C GLN A 239 -40.16 -17.33 -13.79
#